data_AF-A0A3C1F1B2-F1
#
_entry.id   AF-A0A3C1F1B2-F1
#
_cell.length_a   1.000
_cell.length_b   1.000
_cell.length_c   1.000
_cell.angle_alpha   90.00
_cell.angle_beta   90.00
_cell.angle_gamma   90.00
#
_symmetry.space_group_name_H-M   'P 1'
#
loop_
_entity.id
_entity.type
_entity.pdbx_description
1 polymer ?
#
loop_
_entity_poly.entity_id
_entity_poly.type
_entity_poly.pdbx_seq_one_letter_code
_entity_poly.pdbx_strand_id
1 'polypeptide(L)'
;MWAKLDDSFFEHRKVVSVSPLARLLFLASLAHSAKHLTDGVIASGYLPGIRTNAGASKRHAAELVSAGLWEDHPAGYFIHDWLDYNPPAERVLAKRAAAKLRMSELRSREQDGEQDANVQGEQGSEVHARTRAIPVSRSPLPVVP
;
A
#
# COMPACT_ATOMS: atom_id res chain seq x y z
N MET A 1 3.45 -4.81 3.90
CA MET A 1 2.19 -5.44 4.36
C MET A 1 2.07 -5.25 5.86
N TRP A 2 0.95 -5.62 6.49
CA TRP A 2 0.86 -5.69 7.95
C TRP A 2 1.30 -7.09 8.37
N ALA A 3 2.26 -7.21 9.30
CA ALA A 3 2.63 -8.51 9.86
C ALA A 3 1.47 -9.03 10.71
N LYS A 4 1.16 -10.32 10.59
CA LYS A 4 0.22 -10.96 11.51
C LYS A 4 0.96 -11.39 12.77
N LEU A 5 0.34 -11.13 13.91
CA LEU A 5 0.79 -11.57 15.22
C LEU A 5 -0.42 -12.21 15.90
N ASP A 6 -0.19 -13.35 16.54
CA ASP A 6 -1.20 -14.03 17.35
C ASP A 6 -1.55 -13.18 18.58
N ASP A 7 -2.82 -13.12 18.96
CA ASP A 7 -3.27 -12.34 20.11
C ASP A 7 -2.82 -12.95 21.45
N SER A 8 -2.56 -14.26 21.47
CA SER A 8 -1.97 -14.99 22.61
C SER A 8 -0.43 -15.00 22.61
N PHE A 9 0.20 -14.15 21.80
CA PHE A 9 1.66 -14.13 21.64
C PHE A 9 2.40 -14.01 22.98
N PHE A 10 1.93 -13.17 23.90
CA PHE A 10 2.63 -12.94 25.16
C PHE A 10 2.47 -14.08 26.17
N GLU A 11 1.46 -14.92 26.00
CA GLU A 11 1.16 -16.11 26.79
C GLU A 11 1.87 -17.36 26.25
N HIS A 12 2.32 -17.34 24.98
CA HIS A 12 2.94 -18.48 24.35
C HIS A 12 4.24 -18.89 25.07
N ARG A 13 4.39 -20.19 25.36
CA ARG A 13 5.48 -20.73 26.18
C ARG A 13 6.89 -20.30 25.76
N LYS A 14 7.16 -20.23 24.45
CA LYS A 14 8.47 -19.80 23.89
C LYS A 14 8.73 -18.30 24.13
N VAL A 15 7.67 -17.49 24.16
CA VAL A 15 7.75 -16.03 24.33
C VAL A 15 7.91 -15.70 25.81
N VAL A 16 7.17 -16.40 26.67
CA VAL A 16 7.30 -16.29 28.13
C VAL A 16 8.73 -16.64 28.59
N SER A 17 9.38 -17.61 27.94
CA SER A 17 10.74 -18.04 28.30
C SER A 17 11.86 -17.07 27.93
N VAL A 18 11.58 -16.00 27.18
CA VAL A 18 12.60 -15.02 26.77
C VAL A 18 12.42 -13.66 27.44
N SER A 19 13.52 -12.91 27.52
CA SER A 19 13.60 -11.59 28.10
C SER A 19 12.75 -10.55 27.35
N PRO A 20 12.28 -9.48 28.01
CA PRO A 20 11.46 -8.46 27.36
C PRO A 20 12.11 -7.83 26.12
N LEU A 21 13.44 -7.63 26.13
CA LEU A 21 14.15 -7.09 24.97
C LEU A 21 14.29 -8.11 23.82
N ALA A 22 14.35 -9.41 24.13
CA ALA A 22 14.24 -10.45 23.09
C ALA A 22 12.85 -10.46 22.47
N ARG A 23 11.78 -10.34 23.26
CA ARG A 23 10.41 -10.20 22.74
C ARG A 23 10.28 -8.98 21.83
N LEU A 24 10.81 -7.84 22.26
CA LEU A 24 10.80 -6.62 21.46
C LEU A 24 11.62 -6.77 20.17
N LEU A 25 12.76 -7.45 20.22
CA LEU A 25 13.57 -7.77 19.05
C LEU A 25 12.80 -8.65 18.05
N PHE A 26 12.05 -9.64 18.55
CA PHE A 26 11.18 -10.47 17.72
C PHE A 26 10.12 -9.61 17.01
N LEU A 27 9.40 -8.76 17.74
CA LEU A 27 8.40 -7.85 17.15
C LEU A 27 9.02 -6.88 16.13
N ALA A 28 10.20 -6.33 16.42
CA ALA A 28 10.93 -5.47 15.49
C ALA A 28 11.29 -6.23 14.20
N SER A 29 11.66 -7.51 14.31
CA SER A 29 11.95 -8.35 13.14
C SER A 29 10.72 -8.68 12.30
N LEU A 30 9.55 -8.86 12.93
CA LEU A 30 8.28 -9.03 12.21
C LEU A 30 7.94 -7.79 11.39
N ALA A 31 8.04 -6.61 12.00
CA ALA A 31 7.79 -5.33 11.36
C ALA A 31 8.75 -5.10 10.18
N HIS A 32 10.05 -5.40 10.37
CA HIS A 32 11.04 -5.35 9.30
C HIS A 32 10.68 -6.27 8.14
N SER A 33 10.40 -7.55 8.42
CA SER A 33 10.12 -8.55 7.39
C SER A 33 8.85 -8.21 6.59
N ALA A 34 7.81 -7.69 7.24
CA ALA A 34 6.58 -7.25 6.56
C ALA A 34 6.76 -5.96 5.74
N LYS A 35 7.64 -5.06 6.16
CA LYS A 35 7.96 -3.82 5.44
C LYS A 35 8.76 -4.14 4.17
N HIS A 36 9.78 -5.00 4.31
CA HIS A 36 10.75 -5.30 3.26
C HIS A 36 10.39 -6.53 2.42
N LEU A 37 9.34 -7.26 2.78
CA LEU A 37 8.91 -8.49 2.11
C LEU A 37 10.04 -9.52 2.00
N THR A 38 10.67 -9.80 3.14
CA THR A 38 11.81 -10.73 3.23
C THR A 38 11.41 -12.17 3.55
N ASP A 39 10.11 -12.46 3.57
CA ASP A 39 9.58 -13.79 3.91
C ASP A 39 10.10 -14.36 5.23
N GLY A 40 10.29 -13.48 6.22
CA GLY A 40 10.76 -13.87 7.55
C GLY A 40 12.29 -13.98 7.66
N VAL A 41 13.02 -13.78 6.56
CA VAL A 41 14.49 -13.76 6.58
C VAL A 41 14.99 -12.43 7.16
N ILE A 42 15.88 -12.55 8.14
CA ILE A 42 16.62 -11.45 8.76
C ILE A 42 18.07 -11.55 8.31
N ALA A 43 18.41 -10.85 7.22
CA ALA A 43 19.78 -10.88 6.71
C ALA A 43 20.76 -10.23 7.71
N SER A 44 21.98 -10.78 7.84
CA SER A 44 23.00 -10.32 8.79
C SER A 44 23.31 -8.83 8.67
N GLY A 45 23.22 -8.25 7.46
CA GLY A 45 23.41 -6.82 7.21
C GLY A 45 22.34 -5.93 7.83
N TYR A 46 21.10 -6.41 7.99
CA TYR A 46 19.99 -5.66 8.60
C TYR A 46 19.89 -5.84 10.11
N LEU A 47 20.42 -6.94 10.65
CA LEU A 47 20.33 -7.28 12.06
C LEU A 47 20.85 -6.17 13.01
N PRO A 48 21.95 -5.43 12.72
CA PRO A 48 22.36 -4.29 13.54
C PRO A 48 21.27 -3.23 13.68
N GLY A 49 20.62 -2.82 12.59
CA GLY A 49 19.57 -1.79 12.63
C GLY A 49 18.33 -2.27 13.38
N ILE A 50 17.91 -3.52 13.16
CA ILE A 50 16.76 -4.12 13.87
C ILE A 50 17.04 -4.19 15.38
N ARG A 51 18.26 -4.57 15.77
CA ARG A 51 18.68 -4.59 17.18
C ARG A 51 18.67 -3.20 17.81
N THR A 52 19.17 -2.19 17.11
CA THR A 52 19.13 -0.80 17.59
C THR A 52 17.69 -0.33 17.83
N ASN A 53 16.77 -0.61 16.90
CA ASN A 53 15.36 -0.25 17.05
C ASN A 53 14.70 -0.92 18.27
N ALA A 54 15.14 -2.13 18.62
CA ALA A 54 14.63 -2.87 19.77
C ALA A 54 15.40 -2.60 21.08
N GLY A 55 16.45 -1.78 21.07
CA GLY A 55 17.37 -1.65 22.22
C GLY A 55 18.04 -2.97 22.62
N ALA A 56 18.18 -3.90 21.67
CA ALA A 56 18.64 -5.25 21.90
C ALA A 56 20.12 -5.45 21.53
N SER A 57 20.75 -6.48 22.10
CA SER A 57 22.13 -6.86 21.80
C SER A 57 22.20 -8.27 21.19
N LYS A 58 23.42 -8.74 20.87
CA LYS A 58 23.62 -10.09 20.30
C LYS A 58 23.08 -11.20 21.21
N ARG A 59 23.10 -10.99 22.54
CA ARG A 59 22.59 -11.98 23.50
C ARG A 59 21.10 -12.26 23.33
N HIS A 60 20.30 -11.24 23.00
CA HIS A 60 18.86 -11.40 22.80
C HIS A 60 18.56 -12.15 21.49
N ALA A 61 19.40 -11.99 20.46
CA ALA A 61 19.29 -12.80 19.26
C ALA A 61 19.58 -14.29 19.55
N ALA A 62 20.64 -14.58 20.31
CA ALA A 62 20.95 -15.94 20.75
C ALA A 62 19.82 -16.55 21.60
N GLU A 63 19.19 -15.74 22.46
CA GLU A 63 18.03 -16.14 23.26
C GLU A 63 16.82 -16.52 22.40
N LEU A 64 16.52 -15.75 21.35
CA LEU A 64 15.44 -16.06 20.40
C LEU A 64 15.70 -17.36 19.62
N VAL A 65 16.95 -17.61 19.22
CA VAL A 65 17.36 -18.86 18.58
C VAL A 65 17.22 -20.03 19.55
N SER A 66 17.73 -19.88 20.78
CA SER A 66 17.64 -20.92 21.81
C SER A 66 16.19 -21.25 22.19
N ALA A 67 15.28 -20.28 22.15
CA ALA A 67 13.85 -20.49 22.41
C ALA A 67 13.08 -21.05 21.21
N GLY A 68 13.72 -21.19 20.04
CA GLY A 68 13.07 -21.62 18.80
C GLY A 68 12.03 -20.62 18.29
N LEU A 69 12.24 -19.33 18.56
CA LEU A 69 11.49 -18.21 17.97
C LEU A 69 12.17 -17.74 16.68
N TRP A 70 13.50 -17.82 16.64
CA TRP A 70 14.31 -17.68 15.44
C TRP A 70 15.03 -18.99 15.12
N GLU A 71 15.40 -19.14 13.86
CA GLU A 71 16.20 -20.25 13.34
C GLU A 71 17.45 -19.70 12.65
N ASP A 72 18.50 -20.53 12.60
CA ASP A 72 19.69 -20.21 11.82
C ASP A 72 19.35 -20.27 10.32
N HIS A 73 19.83 -19.28 9.57
CA HIS A 73 19.61 -19.18 8.13
C HIS A 73 20.92 -18.80 7.43
N PRO A 74 21.21 -19.30 6.22
CA PRO A 74 22.48 -18.99 5.53
C PRO A 74 22.77 -17.48 5.38
N ALA A 75 21.71 -16.67 5.25
CA ALA A 75 21.82 -15.21 5.15
C ALA A 75 21.82 -14.48 6.51
N GLY A 76 21.62 -15.17 7.62
CA GLY A 76 21.45 -14.59 8.96
C GLY A 76 20.54 -15.44 9.84
N TYR A 77 19.31 -14.96 10.07
CA TYR A 77 18.30 -15.67 10.84
C TYR A 77 16.98 -15.76 10.08
N PHE A 78 16.11 -16.66 10.51
CA PHE A 78 14.76 -16.81 10.01
C PHE A 78 13.75 -16.74 11.17
N ILE A 79 12.62 -16.07 10.97
CA ILE A 79 11.53 -16.01 11.94
C ILE A 79 10.72 -17.29 11.83
N HIS A 80 10.67 -18.07 12.90
CA HIS A 80 9.93 -19.33 12.96
C HIS A 80 8.46 -19.14 12.55
N ASP A 81 7.92 -20.09 11.79
CA ASP A 81 6.53 -20.13 11.29
C ASP A 81 6.05 -18.90 10.51
N TRP A 82 6.96 -18.10 9.93
CA TRP A 82 6.58 -16.88 9.22
C TRP A 82 5.51 -17.12 8.16
N LEU A 83 5.73 -18.10 7.26
CA LEU A 83 4.87 -18.39 6.11
C LEU A 83 3.56 -19.11 6.46
N ASP A 84 3.44 -19.65 7.67
CA ASP A 84 2.20 -20.28 8.12
C ASP A 84 1.12 -19.23 8.37
N TYR A 85 1.53 -18.05 8.85
CA TYR A 85 0.62 -16.97 9.20
C TYR A 85 0.66 -15.81 8.18
N ASN A 86 1.84 -15.51 7.64
CA ASN A 86 2.07 -14.37 6.75
C ASN A 86 2.13 -14.80 5.27
N PRO A 87 1.52 -14.03 4.35
CA PRO A 87 1.63 -14.33 2.94
C PRO A 87 3.08 -14.16 2.44
N PRO A 88 3.54 -14.98 1.48
CA PRO A 88 4.84 -14.81 0.86
C PRO A 88 4.88 -13.50 0.06
N ALA A 89 6.09 -12.95 -0.10
CA ALA A 89 6.39 -11.69 -0.77
C ALA A 89 5.78 -11.65 -2.17
N GLU A 90 5.93 -12.74 -2.92
CA GLU A 90 5.36 -12.90 -4.26
C GLU A 90 3.85 -12.65 -4.27
N ARG A 91 3.10 -13.26 -3.35
CA ARG A 91 1.64 -13.08 -3.25
C ARG A 91 1.28 -11.64 -2.92
N VAL A 92 2.05 -10.99 -2.04
CA VAL A 92 1.84 -9.57 -1.69
C VAL A 92 2.10 -8.67 -2.89
N LEU A 93 3.16 -8.91 -3.65
CA LEU A 93 3.51 -8.15 -4.85
C LEU A 93 2.48 -8.36 -5.96
N ALA A 94 2.05 -9.60 -6.21
CA ALA A 94 1.00 -9.92 -7.17
C ALA A 94 -0.31 -9.19 -6.85
N LYS A 95 -0.72 -9.21 -5.57
CA LYS A 95 -1.92 -8.47 -5.12
C LYS A 95 -1.79 -6.96 -5.33
N ARG A 96 -0.61 -6.39 -5.07
CA ARG A 96 -0.32 -4.96 -5.31
C ARG A 96 -0.35 -4.61 -6.80
N ALA A 97 0.22 -5.46 -7.66
CA ALA A 97 0.21 -5.27 -9.10
C ALA A 97 -1.23 -5.32 -9.66
N ALA A 98 -2.01 -6.33 -9.27
CA ALA A 98 -3.40 -6.46 -9.67
C ALA A 98 -4.26 -5.27 -9.21
N ALA A 99 -4.05 -4.79 -7.98
CA ALA A 99 -4.74 -3.60 -7.48
C ALA A 99 -4.36 -2.35 -8.28
N LYS A 100 -3.08 -2.17 -8.63
CA LYS A 100 -2.61 -1.05 -9.46
C LYS A 100 -3.26 -1.07 -10.84
N LEU A 101 -3.33 -2.22 -11.50
CA LEU A 101 -3.98 -2.38 -12.80
C LEU A 101 -5.48 -2.06 -12.73
N ARG A 102 -6.18 -2.56 -11.71
CA ARG A 102 -7.60 -2.26 -11.52
C ARG A 102 -7.84 -0.77 -11.32
N MET A 103 -7.00 -0.10 -10.54
CA MET A 103 -7.13 1.35 -10.32
C MET A 103 -6.77 2.17 -11.56
N SER A 104 -5.83 1.73 -12.40
CA SER A 104 -5.56 2.43 -13.66
C SER A 104 -6.71 2.30 -14.64
N GLU A 105 -7.32 1.11 -14.75
CA GLU A 105 -8.48 0.87 -15.61
C GLU A 105 -9.70 1.68 -15.18
N LEU A 106 -9.96 1.80 -13.88
CA LEU A 106 -11.05 2.63 -13.39
C LEU A 106 -10.83 4.11 -13.74
N ARG A 107 -9.59 4.60 -13.59
CA ARG A 107 -9.25 6.00 -13.90
C ARG A 107 -9.33 6.32 -15.39
N SER A 108 -8.93 5.40 -16.28
CA SER A 108 -9.08 5.64 -17.72
C SER A 108 -10.55 5.73 -18.10
N ARG A 109 -11.40 4.83 -17.57
CA ARG A 109 -12.84 4.85 -17.85
C ARG A 109 -13.55 6.10 -17.32
N GLU A 110 -13.12 6.63 -16.17
CA GLU A 110 -13.60 7.91 -15.65
C GLU A 110 -13.21 9.08 -16.58
N GLN A 111 -11.97 9.10 -17.07
CA GLN A 111 -11.49 10.12 -18.02
C GLN A 111 -12.21 10.05 -19.37
N ASP A 112 -12.42 8.86 -19.91
CA ASP A 112 -13.16 8.65 -21.16
C ASP A 112 -14.61 9.13 -21.01
N GLY A 113 -15.26 8.80 -19.90
CA GLY A 113 -16.63 9.27 -19.60
C GLY A 113 -16.74 10.79 -19.40
N GLU A 114 -15.74 11.42 -18.80
CA GLU A 114 -15.69 12.88 -18.62
C GLU A 114 -15.45 13.62 -19.95
N GLN A 115 -14.58 13.06 -20.82
CA GLN A 115 -14.39 13.58 -22.17
C GLN A 115 -15.66 13.44 -23.03
N ASP A 116 -16.32 12.28 -23.00
CA ASP A 116 -17.58 12.06 -23.73
C ASP A 116 -18.69 13.01 -23.26
N ALA A 117 -18.78 13.26 -21.95
CA ALA A 117 -19.73 14.22 -21.39
C ALA A 117 -19.42 15.68 -21.82
N ASN A 118 -18.15 16.07 -21.87
CA ASN A 118 -17.75 17.40 -22.32
C ASN A 118 -18.01 17.62 -23.82
N VAL A 119 -17.72 16.62 -24.67
CA VAL A 119 -17.99 16.67 -26.12
C VAL A 119 -19.50 16.79 -26.40
N GLN A 120 -20.34 16.09 -25.65
CA GLN A 120 -21.81 16.21 -25.78
C GLN A 120 -22.32 17.58 -25.30
N GLY A 121 -21.72 18.15 -24.26
CA GLY A 121 -22.04 19.51 -23.78
C GLY A 121 -21.68 20.60 -24.78
N GLU A 122 -20.52 20.49 -25.43
CA GLU A 122 -20.08 21.44 -26.47
C GLU A 122 -20.95 21.36 -27.73
N GLN A 123 -21.26 20.15 -28.23
CA GLN A 123 -22.13 19.99 -29.41
C GLN A 123 -23.58 20.42 -29.16
N GLY A 124 -24.09 20.27 -27.93
CA GLY A 124 -25.42 20.78 -27.55
C GLY A 124 -25.50 22.32 -27.54
N SER A 125 -24.39 23.00 -27.27
CA SER A 125 -24.31 24.46 -27.22
C SER A 125 -24.13 25.12 -28.60
N GLU A 126 -23.40 24.50 -29.53
CA GLU A 126 -23.22 25.03 -30.90
C GLU A 126 -24.47 24.94 -31.78
N VAL A 127 -25.37 23.97 -31.52
CA VAL A 127 -26.59 23.79 -32.33
C VAL A 127 -27.64 24.88 -32.05
N HIS A 128 -27.62 25.55 -30.89
CA HIS A 128 -28.59 26.61 -30.56
C HIS A 128 -28.19 28.02 -31.07
N ALA A 129 -26.97 28.21 -31.55
CA ALA A 129 -26.48 29.52 -32.01
C ALA A 129 -26.80 29.84 -33.48
N ARG A 130 -27.47 28.95 -34.23
CA ARG A 130 -27.74 29.13 -35.67
C ARG A 130 -29.22 29.06 -36.05
N THR A 131 -30.14 29.67 -35.32
CA THR A 131 -31.48 29.99 -35.88
C THR A 131 -32.13 31.18 -35.19
N ARG A 132 -31.90 32.39 -35.72
CA ARG A 132 -32.94 33.40 -36.04
C ARG A 132 -32.28 34.73 -36.41
N ALA A 133 -32.19 34.99 -37.71
CA ALA A 133 -32.22 36.35 -38.23
C ALA A 133 -33.48 36.45 -39.10
N ILE A 134 -34.51 37.13 -38.60
CA ILE A 134 -35.68 37.54 -39.38
C ILE A 134 -35.63 39.07 -39.44
N PRO A 135 -35.82 39.69 -40.64
CA PRO A 135 -35.47 41.08 -40.90
C PRO A 135 -36.58 42.03 -40.45
N VAL A 136 -36.21 43.20 -39.90
CA VAL A 136 -37.15 44.30 -39.66
C VAL A 136 -37.19 45.19 -40.89
N SER A 137 -38.35 45.24 -41.56
CA SER A 137 -38.62 46.10 -42.71
C SER A 137 -39.44 47.33 -42.30
N ARG A 138 -38.83 48.51 -42.46
CA ARG A 138 -39.30 49.81 -43.03
C ARG A 138 -40.71 50.32 -42.64
N SER A 139 -40.94 51.56 -42.19
CA SER A 139 -40.63 52.89 -42.77
C SER A 139 -41.13 54.01 -41.79
N PRO A 140 -41.21 55.32 -42.16
CA PRO A 140 -40.16 56.32 -42.10
C PRO A 140 -40.52 57.53 -41.18
N LEU A 141 -39.57 58.45 -41.10
CA LEU A 141 -39.45 59.66 -40.25
C LEU A 141 -40.58 60.69 -40.41
N PRO A 142 -40.62 61.68 -39.51
CA PRO A 142 -40.52 63.05 -39.99
C PRO A 142 -39.37 63.82 -39.36
N VAL A 143 -38.87 64.76 -40.14
CA VAL A 143 -37.69 65.59 -39.92
C VAL A 143 -38.12 66.95 -39.37
N VAL A 144 -37.17 67.61 -38.70
CA VAL A 144 -36.98 69.06 -38.45
C VAL A 144 -37.93 69.76 -37.46
N PRO A 145 -37.54 70.91 -36.87
CA PRO A 145 -36.38 71.80 -37.14
C PRO A 145 -35.06 71.45 -36.44
#